data_AF-A0AA44NHZ7-F1
#
_entry.id   AF-A0AA44NHZ7-F1
#
_cell.length_a   1.000
_cell.length_b   1.000
_cell.length_c   1.000
_cell.angle_alpha   90.00
_cell.angle_beta   90.00
_cell.angle_gamma   90.00
#
_symmetry.space_group_name_H-M   'P 1'
#
loop_
_entity.id
_entity.type
_entity.pdbx_description
1 polymer ?
#
loop_
_entity_poly.entity_id
_entity_poly.type
_entity_poly.pdbx_seq_one_letter_code
_entity_poly.pdbx_strand_id
1 'polypeptide(L)'
;MTKYKFEAVDTSTPPNAEDLAYALMSAFGALASTVVGKDTEKQAELFSKLDQALAHNQGASSYIELARICQATKFSLTGER
;
A
#
# COMPACT_ATOMS: atom_id res chain seq x y z
N MET A 1 -8.25 -14.35 -25.05
CA MET A 1 -7.80 -13.38 -24.02
C MET A 1 -7.62 -14.13 -22.71
N THR A 2 -6.54 -13.83 -21.98
CA THR A 2 -6.35 -14.35 -20.62
C THR A 2 -7.38 -13.70 -19.71
N LYS A 3 -8.18 -14.50 -18.98
CA LYS A 3 -9.12 -14.01 -17.96
C LYS A 3 -8.39 -13.88 -16.63
N TYR A 4 -8.44 -12.72 -15.99
CA TYR A 4 -7.82 -12.50 -14.69
C TYR A 4 -8.76 -12.92 -13.56
N LYS A 5 -8.21 -13.42 -12.44
CA LYS A 5 -9.00 -13.93 -11.32
C LYS A 5 -9.96 -12.88 -10.74
N PHE A 6 -9.55 -11.61 -10.69
CA PHE A 6 -10.39 -10.52 -10.16
C PHE A 6 -11.66 -10.30 -11.01
N GLU A 7 -11.66 -10.67 -12.29
CA GLU A 7 -12.82 -10.56 -13.19
C GLU A 7 -13.93 -11.57 -12.89
N ALA A 8 -13.68 -12.51 -11.96
CA ALA A 8 -14.67 -13.49 -11.50
C ALA A 8 -15.27 -13.13 -10.13
N VAL A 9 -14.84 -12.03 -9.52
CA VAL A 9 -15.34 -11.58 -8.21
C VAL A 9 -16.62 -10.76 -8.41
N ASP A 10 -17.66 -11.07 -7.64
CA ASP A 10 -18.89 -10.26 -7.60
C ASP A 10 -18.64 -8.95 -6.86
N THR A 11 -18.74 -7.83 -7.58
CA THR A 11 -18.57 -6.48 -7.04
C THR A 11 -19.88 -5.74 -6.82
N SER A 12 -21.02 -6.42 -6.97
CA SER A 12 -22.36 -5.82 -6.79
C SER A 12 -22.72 -5.62 -5.31
N THR A 13 -22.06 -6.34 -4.40
CA THR A 13 -22.23 -6.15 -2.96
C THR A 13 -21.50 -4.87 -2.52
N PRO A 14 -22.18 -3.92 -1.84
CA PRO A 14 -21.52 -2.72 -1.34
C PRO A 14 -20.39 -3.07 -0.36
N PRO A 15 -19.20 -2.46 -0.49
CA PRO A 15 -18.12 -2.69 0.45
C PRO A 15 -18.46 -2.08 1.81
N ASN A 16 -18.01 -2.71 2.89
CA ASN A 16 -17.93 -2.03 4.18
C ASN A 16 -16.61 -1.23 4.27
N ALA A 17 -16.58 -0.22 5.13
CA ALA A 17 -15.46 0.72 5.21
C ALA A 17 -14.15 0.08 5.69
N GLU A 18 -14.24 -0.93 6.56
CA GLU A 18 -13.08 -1.62 7.12
C GLU A 18 -12.37 -2.48 6.06
N ASP A 19 -13.13 -3.29 5.32
CA ASP A 19 -12.61 -4.11 4.22
C ASP A 19 -12.01 -3.23 3.11
N LEU A 20 -12.64 -2.09 2.82
CA LEU A 20 -12.11 -1.14 1.84
C LEU A 20 -10.76 -0.55 2.29
N ALA A 21 -10.61 -0.25 3.58
CA ALA A 21 -9.34 0.24 4.13
C ALA A 21 -8.23 -0.82 4.06
N TYR A 22 -8.55 -2.09 4.36
CA TYR A 22 -7.62 -3.20 4.21
C TYR A 22 -7.21 -3.41 2.74
N ALA A 23 -8.18 -3.41 1.83
CA ALA A 23 -7.93 -3.54 0.40
C ALA A 23 -7.03 -2.40 -0.13
N LEU A 24 -7.23 -1.17 0.34
CA LEU A 24 -6.39 -0.03 0.00
C LEU A 24 -4.93 -0.25 0.41
N MET A 25 -4.69 -0.72 1.64
CA MET A 25 -3.33 -1.02 2.12
C MET A 25 -2.65 -2.10 1.27
N SER A 26 -3.37 -3.17 0.92
CA SER A 26 -2.85 -4.23 0.04
C SER A 26 -2.55 -3.72 -1.38
N ALA A 27 -3.42 -2.86 -1.94
CA ALA A 27 -3.21 -2.26 -3.25
C ALA A 27 -1.97 -1.36 -3.28
N PHE A 28 -1.74 -0.58 -2.22
CA PHE A 28 -0.52 0.22 -2.09
C PHE A 28 0.74 -0.64 -1.99
N GLY A 29 0.70 -1.73 -1.20
CA GLY A 29 1.81 -2.69 -1.13
C GLY A 29 2.13 -3.33 -2.48
N ALA A 30 1.11 -3.76 -3.22
CA ALA A 30 1.28 -4.31 -4.58
C ALA A 30 1.81 -3.27 -5.57
N LEU A 31 1.30 -2.02 -5.55
CA LEU A 31 1.82 -0.96 -6.40
C LEU A 31 3.29 -0.66 -6.07
N ALA A 32 3.62 -0.53 -4.79
CA ALA A 32 4.99 -0.29 -4.35
C ALA A 32 5.94 -1.41 -4.81
N SER A 33 5.51 -2.68 -4.77
CA SER A 33 6.34 -3.80 -5.23
C SER A 33 6.58 -3.76 -6.74
N THR A 34 5.62 -3.28 -7.54
CA THR A 34 5.84 -3.07 -8.98
C THR A 34 6.88 -1.98 -9.28
N VAL A 35 6.94 -0.93 -8.43
CA VAL A 35 7.86 0.19 -8.60
C VAL A 35 9.29 -0.19 -8.21
N VAL A 36 9.47 -0.86 -7.07
CA VAL A 36 10.81 -1.18 -6.55
C VAL A 36 11.35 -2.51 -7.11
N GLY A 37 10.47 -3.46 -7.44
CA GLY A 37 10.87 -4.80 -7.87
C GLY A 37 11.79 -5.48 -6.85
N LYS A 38 12.97 -5.91 -7.29
CA LYS A 38 14.02 -6.50 -6.43
C LYS A 38 15.15 -5.54 -6.08
N ASP A 39 15.00 -4.26 -6.44
CA ASP A 39 16.02 -3.24 -6.29
C ASP A 39 16.00 -2.67 -4.86
N THR A 40 17.07 -2.96 -4.10
CA THR A 40 17.18 -2.55 -2.70
C THR A 40 17.43 -1.05 -2.53
N GLU A 41 18.02 -0.39 -3.52
CA GLU A 41 18.24 1.06 -3.48
C GLU A 41 16.92 1.80 -3.68
N LYS A 42 16.11 1.37 -4.65
CA LYS A 42 14.74 1.91 -4.84
C LYS A 42 13.85 1.66 -3.64
N GLN A 43 13.99 0.49 -3.00
CA GLN A 43 13.26 0.20 -1.77
C GLN A 43 13.63 1.18 -0.65
N ALA A 44 14.92 1.46 -0.45
CA ALA A 44 15.39 2.43 0.53
C ALA A 44 14.95 3.87 0.19
N GLU A 45 15.01 4.25 -1.08
CA GLU A 45 14.54 5.56 -1.55
C GLU A 45 13.03 5.73 -1.28
N LEU A 46 12.22 4.71 -1.59
CA LEU A 46 10.80 4.71 -1.31
C LEU A 46 10.54 4.92 0.19
N PHE A 47 11.23 4.20 1.07
CA PHE A 47 11.08 4.37 2.51
C PHE A 47 11.43 5.78 2.97
N SER A 48 12.50 6.37 2.44
CA SER A 48 12.83 7.77 2.74
C SER A 48 11.72 8.74 2.29
N LYS A 49 11.12 8.52 1.11
CA LYS A 49 10.00 9.35 0.65
C LYS A 49 8.74 9.18 1.52
N LEU A 50 8.47 7.98 2.02
CA LEU A 50 7.37 7.73 2.95
C LEU A 50 7.58 8.47 4.29
N ASP A 51 8.81 8.49 4.81
CA ASP A 51 9.14 9.27 6.01
C ASP A 51 8.97 10.78 5.77
N GLN A 52 9.40 11.29 4.60
CA GLN A 52 9.19 12.70 4.23
C GLN A 52 7.70 13.04 4.13
N ALA A 53 6.90 12.17 3.50
CA ALA A 53 5.45 12.36 3.40
C ALA A 53 4.81 12.39 4.80
N LEU A 54 5.23 11.51 5.71
CA LEU A 54 4.74 11.50 7.09
C LEU A 54 5.09 12.81 7.82
N ALA A 55 6.35 13.25 7.73
CA ALA A 55 6.79 14.51 8.34
C ALA A 55 6.01 15.74 7.81
N HIS A 56 5.76 15.80 6.50
CA HIS A 56 4.96 16.89 5.91
C HIS A 56 3.49 16.90 6.35
N ASN A 57 2.97 15.77 6.82
CA ASN A 57 1.60 15.65 7.28
C ASN A 57 1.48 15.70 8.81
N GLN A 58 2.56 16.08 9.52
CA GLN A 58 2.51 16.20 10.98
C GLN A 58 1.45 17.23 11.40
N GLY A 59 0.49 16.80 12.22
CA GLY A 59 -0.64 17.63 12.66
C GLY A 59 -1.87 17.59 11.73
N ALA A 60 -1.80 16.93 10.57
CA ALA A 60 -2.97 16.63 9.76
C ALA A 60 -3.83 15.55 10.44
N SER A 61 -5.15 15.60 10.23
CA SER A 61 -6.07 14.58 10.76
C SER A 61 -5.79 13.18 10.21
N SER A 62 -5.16 13.09 9.03
CA SER A 62 -4.78 11.84 8.35
C SER A 62 -3.40 11.29 8.74
N TYR A 63 -2.68 11.95 9.65
CA TYR A 63 -1.29 11.57 9.98
C TYR A 63 -1.17 10.10 10.42
N ILE A 64 -2.10 9.64 11.25
CA ILE A 64 -2.10 8.27 11.78
C ILE A 64 -2.42 7.25 10.69
N GLU A 65 -3.41 7.53 9.84
CA GLU A 65 -3.77 6.69 8.71
C GLU A 65 -2.64 6.60 7.68
N LEU A 66 -1.95 7.72 7.41
CA LEU A 66 -0.76 7.74 6.56
C LEU A 66 0.35 6.87 7.15
N ALA A 67 0.62 6.97 8.45
CA ALA A 67 1.61 6.12 9.12
C ALA A 67 1.28 4.63 8.99
N ARG A 68 0.00 4.25 9.12
CA ARG A 68 -0.45 2.85 8.93
C ARG A 68 -0.19 2.37 7.50
N ILE A 69 -0.49 3.18 6.48
CA ILE A 69 -0.21 2.84 5.09
C ILE A 69 1.31 2.68 4.86
N CYS A 70 2.13 3.58 5.41
CA CYS A 70 3.59 3.47 5.32
C CYS A 70 4.11 2.17 5.96
N GLN A 71 3.60 1.81 7.14
CA GLN A 71 3.97 0.57 7.83
C GLN A 71 3.54 -0.68 7.06
N ALA A 72 2.30 -0.72 6.56
CA ALA A 72 1.78 -1.81 5.75
C ALA A 72 2.57 -1.99 4.44
N THR A 73 2.94 -0.87 3.80
CA THR A 73 3.78 -0.87 2.60
C THR A 73 5.16 -1.44 2.91
N LYS A 74 5.80 -0.99 3.99
CA LYS A 74 7.09 -1.55 4.44
C LYS A 74 7.00 -3.05 4.69
N PHE A 75 5.99 -3.49 5.43
CA PHE A 75 5.76 -4.91 5.71
C PHE A 75 5.61 -5.71 4.41
N SER A 76 4.81 -5.23 3.46
CA SER A 76 4.61 -5.90 2.16
C SER A 76 5.91 -6.07 1.37
N LEU A 77 6.84 -5.13 1.49
CA LEU A 77 8.13 -5.17 0.77
C LEU A 77 9.24 -5.92 1.51
N THR A 78 9.08 -6.20 2.80
CA THR A 78 10.09 -6.89 3.61
C THR A 78 9.66 -8.26 4.11
N GLY A 79 8.36 -8.56 4.10
CA GLY A 79 7.77 -9.79 4.63
C GLY A 79 7.93 -11.02 3.72
N GLU A 80 8.24 -10.84 2.44
CA GLU A 80 8.50 -11.93 1.47
C GLU A 80 10.00 -12.26 1.29
N ARG A 81 10.84 -12.04 2.32
CA ARG A 81 12.24 -12.50 2.31
C ARG A 81 12.46 -13.78 3.09
#